data_AF-A0A2S1KQT1-F1
#
_entry.id   AF-A0A2S1KQT1-F1
#
_cell.length_a   1.000
_cell.length_b   1.000
_cell.length_c   1.000
_cell.angle_alpha   90.00
_cell.angle_beta   90.00
_cell.angle_gamma   90.00
#
_symmetry.space_group_name_H-M   'P 1'
#
loop_
_entity.id
_entity.type
_entity.pdbx_description
1 polymer ?
#
loop_
_entity_poly.entity_id
_entity_poly.type
_entity_poly.pdbx_seq_one_letter_code
_entity_poly.pdbx_strand_id
1 'polypeptide(L)'
;MPRKAKLTSDESDRKDQRERTEKLHMTLESADKLSETAPQHLTGEAKKMWETIVPFLNESGYVINADSSAVETLAMNYQMLREAYESVKSIGILYEAGEKYFKNPAVGIIDSATKVIKSVGSDLGLSPQSRATLIDMASSDEDDGQDWATHFGGE
;
A
#
# COMPACT_ATOMS: atom_id res chain seq x y z
N MET A 1 13.71 -15.69 -3.96
CA MET A 1 12.75 -14.92 -4.79
C MET A 1 13.56 -14.03 -5.72
N PRO A 2 13.11 -13.76 -6.96
CA PRO A 2 13.79 -12.80 -7.83
C PRO A 2 13.81 -11.41 -7.19
N ARG A 3 14.95 -10.72 -7.24
CA ARG A 3 15.13 -9.36 -6.73
C ARG A 3 14.26 -8.41 -7.56
N LYS A 4 13.56 -7.47 -6.90
CA LYS A 4 12.77 -6.44 -7.59
C LYS A 4 13.73 -5.51 -8.36
N ALA A 5 13.31 -5.05 -9.53
CA ALA A 5 14.15 -4.21 -10.36
C ALA A 5 14.35 -2.81 -9.76
N LYS A 6 15.58 -2.28 -9.86
CA LYS A 6 15.93 -0.91 -9.45
C LYS A 6 15.12 0.12 -10.26
N LEU A 7 14.67 1.18 -9.59
CA LEU A 7 14.05 2.36 -10.17
C LEU A 7 14.99 3.55 -9.97
N THR A 8 15.69 4.02 -11.00
CA THR A 8 16.73 5.03 -10.84
C THR A 8 16.68 6.12 -11.90
N SER A 9 17.07 7.32 -11.52
CA SER A 9 17.35 8.45 -12.41
C SER A 9 18.81 8.91 -12.32
N ASP A 10 19.69 8.21 -11.60
CA ASP A 10 21.08 8.59 -11.39
C ASP A 10 21.92 8.33 -12.66
N GLU A 11 22.71 9.32 -13.11
CA GLU A 11 23.56 9.21 -14.30
C GLU A 11 24.66 8.13 -14.19
N SER A 12 25.05 7.76 -12.97
CA SER A 12 26.03 6.69 -12.71
C SER A 12 25.48 5.29 -12.96
N ASP A 13 24.16 5.11 -12.94
CA ASP A 13 23.52 3.82 -13.15
C ASP A 13 23.57 3.34 -14.60
N ARG A 14 23.12 2.10 -14.85
CA ARG A 14 23.04 1.57 -16.21
C ARG A 14 21.94 2.29 -17.00
N LYS A 15 22.23 2.65 -18.26
CA LYS A 15 21.31 3.39 -19.14
C LYS A 15 19.95 2.71 -19.28
N ASP A 16 19.92 1.39 -19.42
CA ASP A 16 18.69 0.59 -19.55
C ASP A 16 17.80 0.65 -18.29
N GLN A 17 18.41 0.78 -17.11
CA GLN A 17 17.66 0.94 -15.85
C GLN A 17 16.99 2.31 -15.79
N ARG A 18 17.74 3.38 -16.12
CA ARG A 18 17.20 4.75 -16.22
C ARG A 18 16.07 4.85 -17.24
N GLU A 19 16.30 4.37 -18.46
CA GLU A 19 15.31 4.43 -19.55
C GLU A 19 14.00 3.69 -19.16
N ARG A 20 14.10 2.60 -18.41
CA ARG A 20 12.93 1.89 -17.89
C ARG A 20 12.17 2.71 -16.85
N THR A 21 12.87 3.34 -15.91
CA THR A 21 12.26 4.19 -14.88
C THR A 21 11.61 5.43 -15.49
N GLU A 22 12.29 6.08 -16.43
CA GLU A 22 11.75 7.21 -17.18
C GLU A 22 10.50 6.79 -17.95
N LYS A 23 10.54 5.67 -18.68
CA LYS A 23 9.37 5.15 -19.40
C LYS A 23 8.19 4.86 -18.46
N LEU A 24 8.45 4.31 -17.28
CA LEU A 24 7.42 4.09 -16.26
C LEU A 24 6.81 5.43 -15.82
N HIS A 25 7.65 6.41 -15.46
CA HIS A 25 7.20 7.74 -15.05
C HIS A 25 6.36 8.40 -16.15
N MET A 26 6.83 8.43 -17.39
CA MET A 26 6.10 9.01 -18.52
C MET A 26 4.74 8.32 -18.76
N THR A 27 4.69 6.99 -18.58
CA THR A 27 3.44 6.23 -18.73
C THR A 27 2.43 6.60 -17.64
N LEU A 28 2.90 6.75 -16.40
CA LEU A 28 2.04 7.09 -15.26
C LEU A 28 1.63 8.57 -15.24
N GLU A 29 2.53 9.47 -15.63
CA GLU A 29 2.27 10.91 -15.70
C GLU A 29 1.20 11.25 -16.75
N SER A 30 1.15 10.50 -17.85
CA SER A 30 0.11 10.63 -18.88
C SER A 30 -1.20 9.92 -18.54
N ALA A 31 -1.24 9.12 -17.47
CA ALA A 31 -2.44 8.44 -17.03
C ALA A 31 -3.35 9.37 -16.21
N ASP A 32 -4.65 9.06 -16.21
CA ASP A 32 -5.62 9.82 -15.43
C ASP A 32 -5.34 9.69 -13.94
N LYS A 33 -5.33 10.82 -13.22
CA LYS A 33 -5.22 10.87 -11.76
C LYS A 33 -6.53 10.47 -11.09
N LEU A 34 -6.45 10.04 -9.83
CA LEU A 34 -7.63 9.79 -9.01
C LEU A 34 -8.39 11.10 -8.75
N SER A 35 -9.72 11.03 -8.72
CA SER A 35 -10.54 12.17 -8.30
C SER A 35 -10.38 12.42 -6.80
N GLU A 36 -9.98 13.63 -6.42
CA GLU A 36 -9.90 14.04 -5.01
C GLU A 36 -11.29 14.08 -4.34
N THR A 37 -12.36 14.19 -5.14
CA THR A 37 -13.73 14.07 -4.64
C THR A 37 -14.11 12.59 -4.52
N ALA A 38 -14.57 12.19 -3.34
CA ALA A 38 -15.01 10.82 -3.12
C ALA A 38 -16.20 10.42 -4.01
N PRO A 39 -16.24 9.16 -4.50
CA PRO A 39 -17.42 8.59 -5.14
C PRO A 39 -18.67 8.78 -4.28
N GLN A 40 -19.81 9.05 -4.92
CA GLN A 40 -21.06 9.41 -4.22
C GLN A 40 -21.56 8.35 -3.23
N HIS A 41 -21.22 7.08 -3.47
CA HIS A 41 -21.65 5.97 -2.61
C HIS A 41 -20.78 5.85 -1.33
N LEU A 42 -19.59 6.47 -1.30
CA LEU A 42 -18.79 6.57 -0.08
C LEU A 42 -19.38 7.65 0.82
N THR A 43 -19.65 7.27 2.06
CA THR A 43 -20.20 8.15 3.09
C THR A 43 -19.39 8.01 4.37
N GLY A 44 -19.70 8.81 5.40
CA GLY A 44 -19.10 8.66 6.73
C GLY A 44 -17.56 8.64 6.76
N GLU A 45 -17.00 7.64 7.44
CA GLU A 45 -15.55 7.48 7.60
C GLU A 45 -14.87 7.02 6.31
N ALA A 46 -15.56 6.27 5.44
CA ALA A 46 -14.99 5.86 4.15
C ALA A 46 -14.76 7.07 3.24
N LYS A 47 -15.72 8.00 3.19
CA LYS A 47 -15.56 9.26 2.44
C LYS A 47 -14.38 10.08 2.95
N LYS A 48 -14.28 10.27 4.27
CA LYS A 48 -13.15 11.01 4.88
C LYS A 48 -11.82 10.35 4.57
N MET A 49 -11.77 9.02 4.62
CA MET A 49 -10.57 8.26 4.33
C MET A 49 -10.12 8.50 2.88
N TRP A 50 -11.04 8.41 1.91
CA TRP A 50 -10.78 8.73 0.51
C TRP A 50 -10.20 10.13 0.33
N GLU A 51 -10.91 11.15 0.81
CA GLU A 51 -10.53 12.56 0.68
C GLU A 51 -9.20 12.86 1.39
N THR A 52 -8.81 12.05 2.37
CA THR A 52 -7.52 12.16 3.05
C THR A 52 -6.38 11.56 2.23
N ILE A 53 -6.53 10.34 1.70
CA ILE A 53 -5.40 9.62 1.08
C ILE A 53 -5.18 9.95 -0.39
N VAL A 54 -6.25 10.27 -1.13
CA VAL A 54 -6.15 10.47 -2.58
C VAL A 54 -5.19 11.61 -2.96
N PRO A 55 -5.17 12.77 -2.28
CA PRO A 55 -4.18 13.81 -2.55
C PRO A 55 -2.75 13.30 -2.43
N PHE A 56 -2.41 12.57 -1.36
CA PHE A 56 -1.08 11.98 -1.18
C PHE A 56 -0.74 10.92 -2.23
N LEU A 57 -1.72 10.12 -2.64
CA LEU A 57 -1.52 9.11 -3.69
C LEU A 57 -1.27 9.77 -5.06
N ASN A 58 -2.01 10.83 -5.38
CA ASN A 58 -1.80 11.63 -6.60
C ASN A 58 -0.44 12.35 -6.59
N GLU A 59 0.01 12.85 -5.44
CA GLU A 59 1.35 13.43 -5.27
C GLU A 59 2.47 12.41 -5.46
N SER A 60 2.23 11.14 -5.10
CA SER A 60 3.22 10.09 -5.26
C SER A 60 3.55 9.77 -6.73
N GLY A 61 2.62 10.01 -7.65
CA GLY A 61 2.76 9.71 -9.08
C GLY A 61 2.73 8.23 -9.45
N TYR A 62 2.58 7.31 -8.48
CA TYR A 62 2.57 5.87 -8.72
C TYR A 62 1.19 5.24 -8.78
N VAL A 63 0.17 5.91 -8.24
CA VAL A 63 -1.21 5.43 -8.20
C VAL A 63 -2.05 6.27 -9.15
N ILE A 64 -2.81 5.59 -10.00
CA ILE A 64 -3.60 6.23 -11.07
C ILE A 64 -5.09 5.90 -10.91
N ASN A 65 -5.94 6.50 -11.73
CA ASN A 65 -7.39 6.31 -11.67
C ASN A 65 -7.82 4.84 -11.87
N ALA A 66 -7.02 4.04 -12.58
CA ALA A 66 -7.24 2.60 -12.73
C ALA A 66 -7.20 1.85 -11.38
N ASP A 67 -6.48 2.39 -10.38
CA ASP A 67 -6.35 1.83 -9.03
C ASP A 67 -7.47 2.30 -8.08
N SER A 68 -8.43 3.10 -8.58
CA SER A 68 -9.51 3.67 -7.76
C SER A 68 -10.25 2.62 -6.93
N SER A 69 -10.54 1.46 -7.50
CA SER A 69 -11.21 0.36 -6.78
C SER A 69 -10.43 -0.16 -5.56
N ALA A 70 -9.09 -0.12 -5.59
CA ALA A 70 -8.26 -0.48 -4.44
C ALA A 70 -8.36 0.58 -3.35
N VAL A 71 -8.34 1.86 -3.73
CA VAL A 71 -8.52 2.98 -2.80
C VAL A 71 -9.92 2.96 -2.16
N GLU A 72 -10.97 2.65 -2.94
CA GLU A 72 -12.34 2.49 -2.45
C GLU A 72 -12.42 1.33 -1.45
N THR A 73 -11.81 0.18 -1.79
CA THR A 73 -11.76 -1.00 -0.92
C THR A 73 -11.11 -0.67 0.42
N LEU A 74 -9.99 0.06 0.40
CA LEU A 74 -9.30 0.52 1.61
C LEU A 74 -10.22 1.41 2.47
N ALA A 75 -10.87 2.39 1.85
CA ALA A 75 -11.76 3.34 2.51
C ALA A 75 -12.98 2.64 3.16
N MET A 76 -13.65 1.73 2.44
CA MET A 76 -14.78 0.97 2.96
C MET A 76 -14.38 0.07 4.13
N ASN A 77 -13.24 -0.62 4.03
CA ASN A 77 -12.76 -1.48 5.11
C ASN A 77 -12.31 -0.67 6.33
N TYR A 78 -11.76 0.53 6.14
CA TYR A 78 -11.45 1.44 7.24
C TYR A 78 -12.72 1.83 8.00
N GLN A 79 -13.80 2.17 7.31
CA GLN A 79 -15.08 2.45 7.97
C GLN A 79 -15.58 1.24 8.76
N MET A 80 -15.61 0.05 8.15
CA MET A 80 -16.04 -1.18 8.84
C MET A 80 -15.20 -1.45 10.10
N LEU A 81 -13.89 -1.22 10.03
CA LEU A 81 -13.00 -1.35 11.18
C LEU A 81 -13.38 -0.38 12.31
N ARG A 82 -13.65 0.89 11.98
CA ARG A 82 -14.05 1.92 12.95
C ARG A 82 -15.37 1.58 13.62
N GLU A 83 -16.38 1.19 12.85
CA GLU A 83 -17.69 0.79 13.37
C GLU A 83 -17.60 -0.44 14.27
N ALA A 84 -16.85 -1.47 13.84
CA ALA A 84 -16.63 -2.67 14.64
C ALA A 84 -15.85 -2.38 15.93
N TYR A 85 -14.88 -1.46 15.88
CA TYR A 85 -14.15 -1.03 17.07
C TYR A 85 -15.05 -0.32 18.09
N GLU A 86 -15.97 0.54 17.64
CA GLU A 86 -16.95 1.17 18.55
C GLU A 86 -17.93 0.15 19.16
N SER A 87 -18.31 -0.89 18.41
CA SER A 87 -19.08 -2.02 18.96
C SER A 87 -18.30 -2.77 20.05
N VAL A 88 -17.02 -3.07 19.83
CA VAL A 88 -16.18 -3.73 20.85
C VAL A 88 -15.98 -2.83 22.07
N LYS A 89 -15.82 -1.52 21.88
CA LYS A 89 -15.67 -0.56 22.98
C LYS A 89 -16.92 -0.45 23.84
N SER A 90 -18.11 -0.50 23.23
CA SER A 90 -19.39 -0.37 23.92
C SER A 90 -19.87 -1.68 24.57
N ILE A 91 -19.72 -2.80 23.88
CA ILE A 91 -20.26 -4.11 24.31
C ILE A 91 -19.19 -4.97 25.00
N GLY A 92 -17.93 -4.82 24.62
CA GLY A 92 -16.83 -5.71 24.98
C GLY A 92 -16.53 -6.76 23.91
N ILE A 93 -15.43 -7.50 24.09
CA ILE A 93 -15.03 -8.61 23.21
C ILE A 93 -15.89 -9.86 23.40
N LEU A 94 -16.51 -9.98 24.57
CA LEU A 94 -17.52 -10.97 24.93
C LEU A 94 -18.74 -10.22 25.46
N TYR A 95 -19.92 -10.79 25.28
CA TYR A 95 -21.15 -10.30 25.91
C TYR A 95 -21.90 -11.46 26.57
N GLU A 96 -22.67 -11.14 27.59
CA GLU A 96 -23.47 -12.09 28.34
C GLU A 96 -24.90 -12.14 27.79
N ALA A 97 -25.45 -13.33 27.61
CA ALA A 97 -26.86 -13.53 27.29
C ALA A 97 -27.41 -14.71 28.11
N GLY A 98 -28.12 -14.39 29.18
CA GLY A 98 -28.45 -15.35 30.24
C GLY A 98 -27.19 -15.79 30.98
N GLU A 99 -27.07 -17.08 31.31
CA GLU A 99 -25.89 -17.63 32.01
C GLU A 99 -24.69 -17.95 31.09
N LYS A 100 -24.74 -17.51 29.83
CA LYS A 100 -23.73 -17.86 28.80
C LYS A 100 -23.03 -16.61 28.27
N TYR A 101 -21.74 -16.78 27.99
CA TYR A 101 -20.92 -15.77 27.29
C TYR A 101 -20.81 -16.10 25.81
N PHE A 102 -20.96 -15.07 24.98
CA PHE A 102 -20.85 -15.15 23.52
C PHE A 102 -19.76 -14.20 23.03
N LYS A 103 -19.09 -14.57 21.94
CA LYS A 103 -18.12 -13.71 21.28
C LYS A 103 -18.82 -12.57 20.55
N ASN A 104 -18.33 -11.34 20.71
CA ASN A 104 -18.79 -10.22 19.91
C ASN A 104 -18.40 -10.41 18.42
N PRO A 105 -19.36 -10.47 17.48
CA PRO A 105 -19.07 -10.63 16.05
C PRO A 105 -18.14 -9.53 15.49
N ALA A 106 -18.17 -8.34 16.08
CA ALA A 106 -17.32 -7.22 15.69
C ALA A 106 -15.82 -7.55 15.78
N VAL A 107 -15.42 -8.47 16.67
CA VAL A 107 -14.02 -8.93 16.75
C VAL A 107 -13.56 -9.61 15.45
N GLY A 108 -14.46 -10.38 14.80
CA GLY A 108 -14.15 -11.02 13.51
C GLY A 108 -14.09 -10.01 12.36
N ILE A 109 -14.94 -8.98 12.41
CA ILE A 109 -14.93 -7.88 11.43
C ILE A 109 -13.62 -7.09 11.55
N ILE A 110 -13.17 -6.78 12.77
CA ILE A 110 -11.88 -6.11 13.01
C ILE A 110 -10.73 -6.92 12.39
N ASP A 111 -10.66 -8.23 12.64
CA ASP A 111 -9.61 -9.08 12.08
C ASP A 111 -9.62 -9.08 10.54
N SER A 112 -10.80 -9.23 9.95
CA SER A 112 -10.96 -9.27 8.49
C SER A 112 -10.61 -7.94 7.83
N ALA A 113 -11.19 -6.84 8.32
CA ALA A 113 -10.93 -5.50 7.82
C ALA A 113 -9.46 -5.11 7.98
N THR A 114 -8.83 -5.46 9.12
CA THR A 114 -7.40 -5.19 9.37
C THR A 114 -6.51 -5.89 8.35
N LYS A 115 -6.81 -7.14 7.98
CA LYS A 115 -6.05 -7.88 6.98
C LYS A 115 -6.16 -7.23 5.59
N VAL A 116 -7.36 -6.83 5.19
CA VAL A 116 -7.59 -6.14 3.92
C VAL A 116 -6.86 -4.80 3.89
N ILE A 117 -6.99 -3.98 4.95
CA ILE A 117 -6.31 -2.68 5.08
C ILE A 117 -4.79 -2.85 4.96
N LYS A 118 -4.21 -3.86 5.63
CA LYS A 118 -2.76 -4.12 5.54
C LYS A 118 -2.33 -4.55 4.15
N SER A 119 -3.10 -5.42 3.49
CA SER A 119 -2.79 -5.87 2.13
C SER A 119 -2.88 -4.72 1.13
N VAL A 120 -4.05 -4.09 1.03
CA VAL A 120 -4.30 -3.01 0.07
C VAL A 120 -3.42 -1.79 0.38
N GLY A 121 -3.23 -1.46 1.66
CA GLY A 121 -2.33 -0.38 2.06
C GLY A 121 -0.86 -0.66 1.71
N SER A 122 -0.42 -1.91 1.71
CA SER A 122 0.92 -2.29 1.22
C SER A 122 1.00 -2.11 -0.30
N ASP A 123 -0.02 -2.54 -1.04
CA ASP A 123 -0.07 -2.44 -2.50
C ASP A 123 -0.08 -0.98 -2.96
N LEU A 124 -0.79 -0.10 -2.25
CA LEU A 124 -0.82 1.35 -2.49
C LEU A 124 0.39 2.12 -1.94
N GLY A 125 1.39 1.43 -1.37
CA GLY A 125 2.59 2.10 -0.86
C GLY A 125 2.44 2.83 0.49
N LEU A 126 1.32 2.67 1.20
CA LEU A 126 0.98 3.42 2.41
C LEU A 126 1.64 2.88 3.70
N SER A 127 2.27 1.70 3.66
CA SER A 127 2.98 1.14 4.81
C SER A 127 4.45 1.61 4.91
N PRO A 128 5.05 1.65 6.12
CA PRO A 128 6.48 1.93 6.26
C PRO A 128 7.37 0.97 5.46
N GLN A 129 7.00 -0.32 5.41
CA GLN A 129 7.75 -1.33 4.67
C GLN A 129 7.64 -1.14 3.15
N SER A 130 6.45 -0.81 2.64
CA SER A 130 6.26 -0.52 1.21
C SER A 130 7.02 0.75 0.82
N ARG A 131 7.02 1.79 1.66
CA ARG A 131 7.86 2.98 1.44
C ARG A 131 9.34 2.66 1.47
N ALA A 132 9.80 1.87 2.44
CA ALA A 132 11.19 1.44 2.51
C ALA A 132 11.58 0.60 1.28
N THR A 133 10.67 -0.23 0.76
CA THR A 133 10.90 -0.99 -0.47
C THR A 133 11.00 -0.08 -1.69
N LEU A 134 10.18 0.97 -1.77
CA LEU A 134 10.28 1.97 -2.84
C LEU A 134 11.61 2.73 -2.76
N ILE A 135 12.07 3.08 -1.56
CA ILE A 135 13.37 3.71 -1.33
C ILE A 135 14.51 2.74 -1.70
N ASP A 136 14.45 1.48 -1.28
CA ASP A 136 15.46 0.45 -1.61
C ASP A 136 15.53 0.17 -3.12
N MET A 137 14.37 0.15 -3.79
CA MET A 137 14.29 0.11 -5.25
C MET A 137 14.95 1.35 -5.87
N ALA A 138 14.91 2.50 -5.21
CA ALA A 138 15.60 3.70 -5.67
C ALA A 138 17.11 3.73 -5.36
N SER A 139 17.51 3.13 -4.24
CA SER A 139 18.86 3.23 -3.67
C SER A 139 19.74 1.99 -3.91
N SER A 140 19.31 1.03 -4.74
CA SER A 140 20.09 -0.21 -4.97
C SER A 140 21.33 0.03 -5.82
N ASP A 141 22.29 0.77 -5.29
CA ASP A 141 23.70 0.64 -5.60
C ASP A 141 24.32 -0.40 -4.66
N GLU A 142 25.27 -1.15 -5.19
CA GLU A 142 26.09 -2.17 -4.51
C GLU A 142 25.38 -3.53 -4.28
N ASP A 143 25.53 -4.46 -5.23
CA ASP A 143 26.12 -5.80 -4.98
C ASP A 143 25.83 -6.78 -6.15
N ASP A 144 26.21 -6.40 -7.36
CA ASP A 144 26.25 -7.32 -8.52
C ASP A 144 27.67 -7.36 -9.12
N GLY A 145 28.67 -6.91 -8.35
CA GLY A 145 30.05 -6.69 -8.80
C GLY A 145 31.13 -7.33 -7.92
N GLN A 146 30.77 -8.09 -6.88
CA GLN A 146 31.73 -8.85 -6.08
C GLN A 146 32.19 -10.10 -6.87
N ASP A 147 33.08 -9.84 -7.82
CA ASP A 147 34.36 -10.52 -7.95
C ASP A 147 34.34 -12.06 -7.98
N TRP A 148 33.97 -12.60 -9.16
CA TRP A 148 34.23 -13.99 -9.51
C TRP A 148 35.74 -14.28 -9.67
N ALA A 149 36.57 -13.25 -9.83
CA ALA A 149 38.01 -13.40 -10.09
C ALA A 149 38.84 -13.62 -8.81
N THR A 150 38.40 -13.13 -7.64
CA THR A 150 39.05 -13.47 -6.36
C THR A 150 38.62 -14.82 -5.79
N HIS A 151 37.49 -15.40 -6.22
CA HIS A 151 37.03 -16.69 -5.69
C HIS A 151 37.61 -17.92 -6.43
N PHE A 152 37.96 -17.77 -7.71
CA PHE A 152 38.55 -18.84 -8.52
C PHE A 152 39.92 -18.42 -9.07
N GLY A 153 40.85 -18.14 -8.15
CA GLY A 153 42.22 -17.71 -8.46
C GLY A 153 42.80 -18.38 -9.71
N GLY A 154 43.18 -17.55 -10.68
CA GLY A 154 43.84 -17.94 -11.91
C GLY A 154 45.07 -17.08 -12.12
N GLU A 155 46.21 -17.67 -11.75
CA GLU A 155 47.64 -17.37 -12.03
C GLU A 155 48.17 -15.93 -11.93
#